data_AF-A0A4R3A0I2-F1
#
_entry.id   AF-A0A4R3A0I2-F1
#
_cell.length_a   1.000
_cell.length_b   1.000
_cell.length_c   1.000
_cell.angle_alpha   90.00
_cell.angle_beta   90.00
_cell.angle_gamma   90.00
#
_symmetry.space_group_name_H-M   'P 1'
#
loop_
_entity.id
_entity.type
_entity.pdbx_description
1 polymer ?
#
loop_
_entity_poly.entity_id
_entity_poly.type
_entity_poly.pdbx_seq_one_letter_code
_entity_poly.pdbx_strand_id
1 'polypeptide(L)'
;MKILNNNFFVLAIIGIVSLWLCSCNKSESPYYDYENKVQTYNGNALDYLQAQPDGTFDSLLLVLKRFPNLEDSLRNQELTLFAPVNKNFASALKYLNNMRRSSGLPNVYLSDANKAQLDTMICKYIVRGKKTTDAYMEDTDGVLVKSIVFDYPMHVRYAKMSSSGFVEGGASILNFSETFGSTFKKDWVTTKANTVNIRTNNATINILDPIHNFGFDEFTRRLVLNEEK
;
A
#
# COMPACT_ATOMS: atom_id res chain seq x y z
N MET A 1 40.59 -56.56 -12.35
CA MET A 1 40.57 -55.19 -11.78
C MET A 1 40.72 -54.22 -12.93
N LYS A 2 39.62 -53.65 -13.44
CA LYS A 2 39.63 -52.78 -14.64
C LYS A 2 40.24 -51.43 -14.26
N ILE A 3 41.31 -51.06 -14.95
CA ILE A 3 41.98 -49.75 -14.85
C ILE A 3 40.95 -48.71 -15.31
N LEU A 4 40.40 -47.93 -14.37
CA LEU A 4 39.56 -46.79 -14.74
C LEU A 4 40.43 -45.82 -15.54
N ASN A 5 39.97 -45.52 -16.74
CA ASN A 5 40.65 -44.70 -17.73
C ASN A 5 40.91 -43.30 -17.14
N ASN A 6 42.16 -42.86 -17.07
CA ASN A 6 42.56 -41.60 -16.43
C ASN A 6 41.79 -40.39 -17.03
N ASN A 7 41.42 -40.47 -18.31
CA ASN A 7 40.62 -39.44 -18.99
C ASN A 7 39.16 -39.37 -18.51
N PHE A 8 38.59 -40.47 -18.03
CA PHE A 8 37.23 -40.49 -17.47
C PHE A 8 37.19 -39.83 -16.09
N PHE A 9 38.25 -40.01 -15.30
CA PHE A 9 38.40 -39.36 -14.00
C PHE A 9 38.59 -37.84 -14.14
N VAL A 10 39.38 -37.42 -15.13
CA VAL A 10 39.56 -35.99 -15.46
C VAL A 10 38.26 -35.36 -15.98
N LEU A 11 37.51 -36.05 -16.84
CA LEU A 11 36.20 -35.57 -17.32
C LEU A 11 35.16 -35.49 -16.19
N ALA A 12 35.16 -36.44 -15.24
CA ALA A 12 34.29 -36.40 -14.07
C ALA A 12 34.63 -35.24 -13.12
N ILE A 13 35.93 -34.93 -12.95
CA ILE A 13 36.38 -33.78 -12.14
C ILE A 13 36.00 -32.45 -12.80
N ILE A 14 36.13 -32.32 -14.12
CA ILE A 14 35.72 -31.11 -14.87
C ILE A 14 34.19 -30.92 -14.82
N GLY A 15 33.41 -32.01 -14.86
CA GLY A 15 31.95 -31.98 -14.70
C GLY A 15 31.50 -31.57 -13.29
N ILE A 16 32.24 -31.95 -12.26
CA ILE A 16 31.96 -31.54 -10.87
C ILE A 16 32.36 -30.08 -10.63
N VAL A 17 33.47 -29.60 -11.19
CA VAL A 17 33.88 -28.18 -11.05
C VAL A 17 32.95 -27.21 -11.78
N SER A 18 32.35 -27.61 -12.90
CA SER A 18 31.37 -26.80 -13.63
C SER A 18 30.01 -26.68 -12.92
N LEU A 19 29.66 -27.62 -12.03
CA LEU A 19 28.47 -27.53 -11.17
C LEU A 19 28.62 -26.53 -10.01
N TRP A 20 29.84 -26.10 -9.68
CA TRP A 20 30.09 -25.09 -8.63
C TRP A 20 29.99 -23.65 -9.14
N LEU A 21 30.07 -23.44 -10.46
CA LEU A 21 29.97 -22.10 -11.08
C LEU A 21 28.52 -21.70 -11.40
N CYS A 22 27.56 -22.61 -11.26
CA CYS A 22 26.13 -22.36 -11.38
C CYS A 22 25.41 -22.25 -10.03
N SER A 23 26.14 -22.00 -8.93
CA SER A 23 25.51 -21.46 -7.72
C SER A 23 25.17 -20.00 -8.00
N CYS A 24 23.98 -19.79 -8.55
CA CYS A 24 23.35 -18.49 -8.56
C CYS A 24 23.23 -18.05 -7.11
N ASN A 25 24.11 -17.16 -6.66
CA ASN A 25 24.01 -16.59 -5.34
C ASN A 25 22.67 -15.84 -5.28
N LYS A 26 21.66 -16.44 -4.64
CA LYS A 26 20.68 -15.66 -3.88
C LYS A 26 21.40 -15.08 -2.65
N SER A 27 22.38 -14.22 -2.89
CA SER A 27 22.74 -13.16 -1.96
C SER A 27 21.70 -12.08 -2.26
N GLU A 28 20.74 -11.76 -1.41
CA GLU A 28 20.89 -11.58 0.03
C GLU A 28 19.61 -11.99 0.77
N SER A 29 19.78 -12.47 2.01
CA SER A 29 18.72 -12.62 3.00
C SER A 29 17.87 -11.34 3.09
N PRO A 30 16.53 -11.40 3.21
CA PRO A 30 15.67 -10.21 3.15
C PRO A 30 15.73 -9.33 4.41
N TYR A 31 16.63 -9.62 5.35
CA TYR A 31 16.91 -8.74 6.48
C TYR A 31 17.83 -7.60 6.02
N TYR A 32 17.31 -6.76 5.12
CA TYR A 32 17.89 -5.44 4.91
C TYR A 32 17.60 -4.62 6.16
N ASP A 33 18.65 -4.00 6.72
CA ASP A 33 18.52 -2.86 7.62
C ASP A 33 17.75 -1.76 6.87
N TYR A 34 16.44 -1.76 7.06
CA TYR A 34 15.55 -0.77 6.47
C TYR A 34 15.69 0.53 7.28
N GLU A 35 16.53 1.42 6.81
CA GLU A 35 16.47 2.82 7.20
C GLU A 35 15.35 3.50 6.39
N ASN A 36 14.34 4.04 7.07
CA ASN A 36 13.40 5.00 6.48
C ASN A 36 14.17 6.30 6.14
N LYS A 37 14.96 6.30 5.07
CA LYS A 37 15.47 7.55 4.51
C LYS A 37 14.28 8.29 3.93
N VAL A 38 14.04 9.51 4.42
CA VAL A 38 13.08 10.44 3.82
C VAL A 38 13.37 10.50 2.33
N GLN A 39 12.40 10.09 1.52
CA GLN A 39 12.48 10.18 0.07
C GLN A 39 11.85 11.49 -0.37
N THR A 40 12.57 12.32 -1.11
CA THR A 40 12.01 13.55 -1.69
C THR A 40 11.82 13.34 -3.19
N TYR A 41 10.66 13.74 -3.71
CA TYR A 41 10.33 13.75 -5.12
C TYR A 41 10.03 15.17 -5.57
N ASN A 42 10.71 15.63 -6.63
CA ASN A 42 10.50 16.95 -7.19
C ASN A 42 9.30 16.95 -8.15
N GLY A 43 8.12 17.21 -7.60
CA GLY A 43 6.84 17.27 -8.31
C GLY A 43 5.70 17.29 -7.31
N ASN A 44 4.44 17.35 -7.76
CA ASN A 44 3.29 17.25 -6.87
C ASN A 44 2.94 15.78 -6.53
N ALA A 45 1.94 15.56 -5.67
CA ALA A 45 1.54 14.22 -5.25
C ALA A 45 1.06 13.34 -6.42
N LEU A 46 0.32 13.91 -7.37
CA LEU A 46 -0.16 13.19 -8.54
C LEU A 46 0.98 12.83 -9.50
N ASP A 47 1.95 13.73 -9.69
CA ASP A 47 3.15 13.46 -10.49
C ASP A 47 3.95 12.29 -9.91
N TYR A 48 4.10 12.22 -8.58
CA TYR A 48 4.75 11.09 -7.91
C TYR A 48 4.07 9.77 -8.21
N LEU A 49 2.72 9.72 -8.12
CA LEU A 49 1.94 8.52 -8.41
C LEU A 49 2.10 8.08 -9.87
N GLN A 50 2.12 9.04 -10.80
CA GLN A 50 2.26 8.79 -12.24
C GLN A 50 3.68 8.37 -12.65
N ALA A 51 4.69 8.77 -11.88
CA ALA A 51 6.09 8.43 -12.14
C ALA A 51 6.51 7.06 -11.59
N GLN A 52 5.67 6.41 -10.77
CA GLN A 52 5.96 5.07 -10.29
C GLN A 52 5.84 4.03 -11.41
N PRO A 53 6.53 2.87 -11.30
CA PRO A 53 6.42 1.81 -12.29
C PRO A 53 4.97 1.37 -12.52
N ASP A 54 4.65 1.07 -13.77
CA ASP A 54 3.37 0.47 -14.16
C ASP A 54 3.04 -0.73 -13.27
N GLY A 55 1.78 -0.84 -12.86
CA GLY A 55 1.35 -1.88 -11.94
C GLY A 55 1.42 -1.48 -10.47
N THR A 56 1.96 -0.31 -10.12
CA THR A 56 2.03 0.17 -8.73
C THR A 56 0.74 0.86 -8.31
N PHE A 57 0.35 1.92 -9.02
CA PHE A 57 -0.76 2.82 -8.65
C PHE A 57 -1.84 2.96 -9.73
N ASP A 58 -1.81 2.17 -10.81
CA ASP A 58 -2.76 2.29 -11.93
C ASP A 58 -4.24 2.28 -11.49
N SER A 59 -4.58 1.44 -10.52
CA SER A 59 -5.95 1.35 -9.97
C SER A 59 -6.31 2.60 -9.19
N LEU A 60 -5.38 3.14 -8.39
CA LEU A 60 -5.55 4.41 -7.69
C LEU A 60 -5.72 5.55 -8.69
N LEU A 61 -4.86 5.64 -9.71
CA LEU A 61 -4.94 6.63 -10.77
C LEU A 61 -6.24 6.51 -11.57
N LEU A 62 -6.70 5.29 -11.87
CA LEU A 62 -7.96 5.05 -12.55
C LEU A 62 -9.15 5.57 -11.72
N VAL A 63 -9.15 5.34 -10.41
CA VAL A 63 -10.18 5.87 -9.51
C VAL A 63 -10.10 7.39 -9.44
N LEU A 64 -8.92 7.97 -9.25
CA LEU A 64 -8.71 9.43 -9.16
C LEU A 64 -9.19 10.17 -10.42
N LYS A 65 -8.97 9.62 -11.61
CA LYS A 65 -9.49 10.17 -12.89
C LYS A 65 -11.01 10.35 -12.91
N ARG A 66 -11.76 9.62 -12.09
CA ARG A 66 -13.23 9.77 -11.98
C ARG A 66 -13.64 10.96 -11.09
N PHE A 67 -12.69 11.55 -10.37
CA PHE A 67 -12.89 12.62 -9.39
C PHE A 67 -11.90 13.78 -9.64
N PRO A 68 -12.15 14.65 -10.63
CA PRO A 68 -11.24 15.75 -10.98
C PRO A 68 -10.87 16.66 -9.80
N ASN A 69 -11.78 16.86 -8.84
CA ASN A 69 -11.51 17.66 -7.63
C ASN A 69 -10.44 17.03 -6.73
N LEU A 70 -10.34 15.69 -6.70
CA LEU A 70 -9.29 14.99 -5.96
C LEU A 70 -7.96 15.03 -6.71
N GLU A 71 -7.97 14.93 -8.05
CA GLU A 71 -6.77 15.16 -8.85
C GLU A 71 -6.24 16.59 -8.68
N ASP A 72 -7.12 17.59 -8.70
CA ASP A 72 -6.76 18.98 -8.41
C ASP A 72 -6.14 19.13 -7.01
N SER A 73 -6.76 18.51 -6.00
CA SER A 73 -6.22 18.50 -4.64
C SER A 73 -4.81 17.90 -4.57
N LEU A 74 -4.57 16.77 -5.25
CA LEU A 74 -3.27 16.11 -5.32
C LEU A 74 -2.21 16.95 -6.05
N ARG A 75 -2.61 17.86 -6.93
CA ARG A 75 -1.70 18.78 -7.62
C ARG A 75 -1.40 20.03 -6.79
N ASN A 76 -2.42 20.58 -6.13
CA ASN A 76 -2.42 21.97 -5.71
C ASN A 76 -2.56 22.20 -4.21
N GLN A 77 -3.03 21.21 -3.44
CA GLN A 77 -3.29 21.38 -2.00
C GLN A 77 -2.24 20.70 -1.13
N GLU A 78 -2.07 21.22 0.09
CA GLU A 78 -1.27 20.56 1.11
C GLU A 78 -2.03 19.40 1.76
N LEU A 79 -1.53 18.18 1.57
CA LEU A 79 -2.21 16.97 2.03
C LEU A 79 -1.24 15.86 2.43
N THR A 80 -1.80 14.84 3.09
CA THR A 80 -1.14 13.58 3.38
C THR A 80 -1.91 12.46 2.71
N LEU A 81 -1.26 11.75 1.81
CA LEU A 81 -1.86 10.64 1.06
C LEU A 81 -1.42 9.30 1.67
N PHE A 82 -2.39 8.48 2.04
CA PHE A 82 -2.19 7.06 2.34
C PHE A 82 -2.49 6.26 1.08
N ALA A 83 -1.49 6.06 0.22
CA ALA A 83 -1.66 5.55 -1.13
C ALA A 83 -1.90 4.02 -1.15
N PRO A 84 -3.10 3.53 -1.49
CA PRO A 84 -3.30 2.12 -1.80
C PRO A 84 -2.60 1.76 -3.12
N VAL A 85 -1.92 0.61 -3.15
CA VAL A 85 -1.34 0.02 -4.35
C VAL A 85 -2.36 -0.84 -5.08
N ASN A 86 -2.07 -1.23 -6.32
CA ASN A 86 -2.96 -2.04 -7.17
C ASN A 86 -3.51 -3.31 -6.48
N LYS A 87 -2.69 -3.99 -5.67
CA LYS A 87 -3.12 -5.20 -4.95
C LYS A 87 -4.25 -4.94 -3.95
N ASN A 88 -4.33 -3.74 -3.36
CA ASN A 88 -5.43 -3.38 -2.46
C ASN A 88 -6.77 -3.34 -3.20
N PHE A 89 -6.78 -2.81 -4.43
CA PHE A 89 -7.97 -2.77 -5.29
C PHE A 89 -8.31 -4.14 -5.87
N ALA A 90 -7.30 -4.88 -6.34
CA ALA A 90 -7.48 -6.19 -6.93
C ALA A 90 -8.15 -7.18 -5.95
N SER A 91 -7.72 -7.18 -4.69
CA SER A 91 -8.31 -8.01 -3.63
C SER A 91 -9.76 -7.62 -3.35
N ALA A 92 -10.06 -6.32 -3.24
CA ALA A 92 -11.42 -5.82 -3.01
C ALA A 92 -12.39 -6.17 -4.16
N LEU A 93 -11.98 -5.94 -5.42
CA LEU A 93 -12.76 -6.30 -6.62
C LEU A 93 -12.95 -7.81 -6.74
N LYS A 94 -11.90 -8.59 -6.49
CA LYS A 94 -11.98 -10.06 -6.54
C LYS A 94 -13.02 -10.57 -5.56
N TYR A 95 -13.01 -10.07 -4.32
CA TYR A 95 -13.98 -10.46 -3.31
C TYR A 95 -15.41 -10.05 -3.69
N LEU A 96 -15.62 -8.79 -4.10
CA LEU A 96 -16.92 -8.31 -4.59
C LEU A 96 -17.46 -9.18 -5.74
N ASN A 97 -16.66 -9.39 -6.78
CA ASN A 97 -17.12 -10.08 -7.99
C ASN A 97 -17.29 -11.60 -7.76
N ASN A 98 -16.57 -12.20 -6.82
CA ASN A 98 -16.86 -13.56 -6.38
C ASN A 98 -18.26 -13.65 -5.77
N MET A 99 -18.61 -12.73 -4.88
CA MET A 99 -19.93 -12.66 -4.26
C MET A 99 -21.03 -12.42 -5.30
N ARG A 100 -20.84 -11.43 -6.18
CA ARG A 100 -21.82 -11.12 -7.25
C ARG A 100 -22.08 -12.32 -8.16
N ARG A 101 -21.03 -13.01 -8.61
CA ARG A 101 -21.18 -14.24 -9.41
C ARG A 101 -21.93 -15.33 -8.67
N SER A 102 -21.66 -15.53 -7.37
CA SER A 102 -22.40 -16.49 -6.56
C SER A 102 -23.90 -16.15 -6.41
N SER A 103 -24.24 -14.88 -6.58
CA SER A 103 -25.62 -14.36 -6.58
C SER A 103 -26.21 -14.16 -7.99
N GLY A 104 -25.54 -14.60 -9.05
CA GLY A 104 -26.01 -14.44 -10.43
C GLY A 104 -25.96 -13.01 -10.98
N LEU A 105 -25.23 -12.11 -10.31
CA LEU A 105 -25.06 -10.71 -10.71
C LEU A 105 -23.81 -10.52 -11.59
N PRO A 106 -23.82 -9.55 -12.53
CA PRO A 106 -22.67 -9.24 -13.37
C PRO A 106 -21.50 -8.68 -12.55
N ASN A 107 -20.27 -8.82 -13.05
CA ASN A 107 -19.10 -8.21 -12.42
C ASN A 107 -19.19 -6.66 -12.45
N VAL A 108 -18.55 -6.03 -11.47
CA VAL A 108 -18.32 -4.59 -11.38
C VAL A 108 -16.82 -4.31 -11.53
N TYR A 109 -16.48 -3.20 -12.17
CA TYR A 109 -15.11 -2.71 -12.37
C TYR A 109 -14.94 -1.32 -11.75
N LEU A 110 -13.70 -0.85 -11.55
CA LEU A 110 -13.47 0.48 -10.95
C LEU A 110 -13.98 1.63 -11.84
N SER A 111 -14.00 1.41 -13.15
CA SER A 111 -14.46 2.36 -14.15
C SER A 111 -15.96 2.63 -14.08
N ASP A 112 -16.76 1.63 -13.70
CA ASP A 112 -18.22 1.67 -13.72
C ASP A 112 -18.87 1.51 -12.33
N ALA A 113 -18.10 1.20 -11.28
CA ALA A 113 -18.59 1.17 -9.91
C ALA A 113 -19.34 2.46 -9.52
N ASN A 114 -20.35 2.33 -8.67
CA ASN A 114 -21.16 3.47 -8.20
C ASN A 114 -20.25 4.62 -7.73
N LYS A 115 -20.40 5.77 -8.41
CA LYS A 115 -19.49 6.91 -8.27
C LYS A 115 -19.52 7.49 -6.85
N ALA A 116 -20.70 7.65 -6.25
CA ALA A 116 -20.84 8.24 -4.91
C ALA A 116 -20.23 7.34 -3.82
N GLN A 117 -20.40 6.03 -3.96
CA GLN A 117 -19.79 5.07 -3.03
C GLN A 117 -18.27 5.05 -3.18
N LEU A 118 -17.76 5.09 -4.41
CA LEU A 118 -16.33 5.14 -4.65
C LEU A 118 -15.70 6.43 -4.16
N ASP A 119 -16.38 7.58 -4.32
CA ASP A 119 -15.97 8.89 -3.80
C ASP A 119 -15.79 8.85 -2.26
N THR A 120 -16.80 8.31 -1.57
CA THR A 120 -16.77 8.14 -0.11
C THR A 120 -15.56 7.32 0.33
N MET A 121 -15.23 6.25 -0.40
CA MET A 121 -14.12 5.38 -0.05
C MET A 121 -12.76 5.98 -0.37
N ILE A 122 -12.58 6.62 -1.53
CA ILE A 122 -11.28 7.18 -1.93
C ILE A 122 -10.89 8.38 -1.06
N CYS A 123 -11.86 9.23 -0.70
CA CYS A 123 -11.61 10.41 0.12
C CYS A 123 -10.95 10.09 1.46
N LYS A 124 -11.25 8.91 2.04
CA LYS A 124 -10.70 8.46 3.34
C LYS A 124 -9.18 8.29 3.32
N TYR A 125 -8.57 8.07 2.16
CA TYR A 125 -7.12 7.92 2.02
C TYR A 125 -6.36 9.24 1.91
N ILE A 126 -7.08 10.37 1.83
CA ILE A 126 -6.50 11.68 1.62
C ILE A 126 -6.82 12.53 2.85
N VAL A 127 -5.78 12.88 3.61
CA VAL A 127 -5.87 13.64 4.86
C VAL A 127 -5.40 15.07 4.62
N ARG A 128 -6.05 16.05 5.27
CA ARG A 128 -5.68 17.46 5.15
C ARG A 128 -4.33 17.78 5.80
N GLY A 129 -3.58 18.65 5.16
CA GLY A 129 -2.28 19.12 5.62
C GLY A 129 -1.17 18.12 5.35
N LYS A 130 0.05 18.65 5.21
CA LYS A 130 1.27 17.88 4.99
C LYS A 130 1.82 17.40 6.35
N LYS A 131 1.69 16.11 6.64
CA LYS A 131 2.03 15.50 7.93
C LYS A 131 2.96 14.31 7.73
N THR A 132 4.13 14.38 8.35
CA THR A 132 5.07 13.26 8.47
C THR A 132 4.79 12.44 9.72
N THR A 133 5.50 11.33 9.90
CA THR A 133 5.42 10.50 11.11
C THR A 133 5.55 11.31 12.39
N ASP A 134 6.38 12.36 12.39
CA ASP A 134 6.66 13.20 13.57
C ASP A 134 5.38 13.81 14.16
N ALA A 135 4.38 14.10 13.31
CA ALA A 135 3.08 14.61 13.74
C ALA A 135 2.26 13.61 14.58
N TYR A 136 2.71 12.37 14.69
CA TYR A 136 2.00 11.25 15.33
C TYR A 136 2.85 10.54 16.40
N MET A 137 4.11 10.95 16.61
CA MET A 137 5.06 10.22 17.45
C MET A 137 4.82 10.42 18.95
N GLU A 138 4.32 11.59 19.36
CA GLU A 138 4.10 11.93 20.76
C GLU A 138 2.82 11.26 21.32
N ASP A 139 1.86 10.97 20.44
CA ASP A 139 0.58 10.35 20.80
C ASP A 139 0.66 8.83 20.76
N THR A 140 0.85 8.21 21.93
CA THR A 140 0.95 6.75 22.07
C THR A 140 -0.30 6.02 21.55
N ASP A 141 -1.48 6.63 21.73
CA ASP A 141 -2.76 6.12 21.23
C ASP A 141 -3.05 6.50 19.78
N GLY A 142 -2.22 7.33 19.16
CA GLY A 142 -2.44 7.94 17.86
C GLY A 142 -3.45 9.09 17.91
N VAL A 143 -3.67 9.72 16.76
CA VAL A 143 -4.49 10.93 16.62
C VAL A 143 -5.63 10.74 15.63
N LEU A 144 -6.72 11.46 15.85
CA LEU A 144 -7.76 11.62 14.84
C LEU A 144 -7.34 12.66 13.80
N VAL A 145 -7.51 12.32 12.53
CA VAL A 145 -7.26 13.20 11.39
C VAL A 145 -8.50 13.28 10.51
N LYS A 146 -8.67 14.40 9.81
CA LYS A 146 -9.82 14.62 8.92
C LYS A 146 -9.47 14.28 7.47
N SER A 147 -10.35 13.52 6.82
CA SER A 147 -10.29 13.31 5.37
C SER A 147 -10.58 14.60 4.59
N ILE A 148 -10.16 14.65 3.34
CA ILE A 148 -10.10 15.90 2.56
C ILE A 148 -11.48 16.49 2.22
N VAL A 149 -12.47 15.66 1.83
CA VAL A 149 -13.79 16.13 1.36
C VAL A 149 -14.83 16.21 2.47
N PHE A 150 -14.96 15.15 3.28
CA PHE A 150 -16.12 14.97 4.16
C PHE A 150 -15.85 15.31 5.63
N ASP A 151 -14.68 15.88 5.96
CA ASP A 151 -14.23 16.07 7.35
C ASP A 151 -14.25 14.75 8.16
N TYR A 152 -14.20 13.62 7.46
CA TYR A 152 -14.47 12.33 8.06
C TYR A 152 -13.31 11.93 8.98
N PRO A 153 -13.58 11.52 10.24
CA PRO A 153 -12.53 11.20 11.20
C PRO A 153 -11.89 9.84 10.89
N MET A 154 -10.64 9.90 10.45
CA MET A 154 -9.71 8.77 10.36
C MET A 154 -8.80 8.77 11.59
N HIS A 155 -8.09 7.68 11.83
CA HIS A 155 -7.11 7.58 12.91
C HIS A 155 -5.75 7.20 12.38
N VAL A 156 -4.69 7.83 12.90
CA VAL A 156 -3.29 7.53 12.56
C VAL A 156 -2.52 7.27 13.84
N ARG A 157 -1.79 6.15 13.91
CA ARG A 157 -0.90 5.84 15.02
C ARG A 157 0.49 5.47 14.54
N TYR A 158 1.48 6.17 15.05
CA TYR A 158 2.88 5.82 14.87
C TYR A 158 3.21 4.48 15.56
N ALA A 159 4.01 3.64 14.90
CA ALA A 159 4.62 2.49 15.53
C ALA A 159 6.04 2.26 14.99
N LYS A 160 6.94 1.82 15.87
CA LYS A 160 8.28 1.37 15.49
C LYS A 160 8.25 -0.13 15.23
N MET A 161 8.89 -0.58 14.15
CA MET A 161 9.24 -1.99 14.01
C MET A 161 10.48 -2.27 14.86
N SER A 162 10.39 -3.22 15.79
CA SER A 162 11.57 -3.71 16.52
C SER A 162 12.38 -4.62 15.59
N SER A 163 13.58 -4.21 15.20
CA SER A 163 14.62 -5.14 14.79
C SER A 163 15.22 -5.77 16.06
N SER A 164 15.40 -7.08 16.05
CA SER A 164 15.84 -7.90 17.18
C SER A 164 17.05 -7.32 17.94
N GLY A 165 16.81 -6.50 18.96
CA GLY A 165 17.83 -5.97 19.86
C GLY A 165 18.35 -4.55 19.58
N PHE A 166 17.83 -3.81 18.59
CA PHE A 166 18.28 -2.43 18.30
C PHE A 166 17.16 -1.41 18.55
N VAL A 167 17.30 -0.60 19.61
CA VAL A 167 16.24 0.31 20.11
C VAL A 167 16.18 1.64 19.33
N GLU A 168 17.23 1.99 18.58
CA GLU A 168 17.36 3.33 17.96
C GLU A 168 17.29 3.35 16.42
N GLY A 169 17.11 2.21 15.75
CA GLY A 169 17.18 2.10 14.27
C GLY A 169 15.97 1.49 13.57
N GLY A 170 14.87 1.24 14.28
CA GLY A 170 13.72 0.51 13.74
C GLY A 170 12.95 1.29 12.65
N ALA A 171 12.51 0.60 11.60
CA ALA A 171 11.63 1.13 10.58
C ALA A 171 10.34 1.73 11.20
N SER A 172 10.14 3.03 11.07
CA SER A 172 8.86 3.70 11.32
C SER A 172 7.75 3.20 10.41
N ILE A 173 6.60 2.82 10.99
CA ILE A 173 5.36 2.51 10.27
C ILE A 173 4.22 3.37 10.80
N LEU A 174 3.17 3.54 9.99
CA LEU A 174 1.92 4.17 10.42
C LEU A 174 0.79 3.15 10.36
N ASN A 175 0.07 2.97 11.47
CA ASN A 175 -1.23 2.31 11.45
C ASN A 175 -2.27 3.36 11.07
N PHE A 176 -3.03 3.11 10.01
CA PHE A 176 -4.06 4.01 9.50
C PHE A 176 -5.41 3.31 9.58
N SER A 177 -6.37 3.90 10.29
CA SER A 177 -7.63 3.23 10.63
C SER A 177 -8.85 4.03 10.21
N GLU A 178 -9.80 3.31 9.63
CA GLU A 178 -11.19 3.72 9.56
C GLU A 178 -11.85 3.42 10.92
N THR A 179 -12.44 4.44 11.52
CA THR A 179 -13.02 4.39 12.88
C THR A 179 -14.50 3.99 12.89
N PHE A 180 -15.19 4.14 11.75
CA PHE A 180 -16.64 4.05 11.61
C PHE A 180 -17.41 5.01 12.54
N GLY A 181 -16.76 6.08 13.01
CA GLY A 181 -17.28 6.94 14.07
C GLY A 181 -17.35 6.28 15.45
N SER A 182 -16.83 5.06 15.62
CA SER A 182 -16.74 4.37 16.90
C SER A 182 -15.53 4.85 17.68
N THR A 183 -15.65 4.94 19.01
CA THR A 183 -14.52 5.13 19.92
C THR A 183 -13.87 3.79 20.32
N PHE A 184 -14.51 2.66 20.01
CA PHE A 184 -14.01 1.33 20.35
C PHE A 184 -13.12 0.77 19.24
N LYS A 185 -11.81 0.64 19.52
CA LYS A 185 -10.80 0.14 18.57
C LYS A 185 -11.13 -1.22 17.93
N LYS A 186 -11.94 -2.06 18.58
CA LYS A 186 -12.39 -3.36 18.05
C LYS A 186 -13.28 -3.24 16.82
N ASP A 187 -13.93 -2.09 16.64
CA ASP A 187 -14.81 -1.83 15.50
C ASP A 187 -14.05 -1.19 14.34
N TRP A 188 -12.77 -0.86 14.53
CA TRP A 188 -11.96 -0.16 13.53
C TRP A 188 -11.35 -1.15 12.55
N VAL A 189 -11.19 -0.69 11.31
CA VAL A 189 -10.43 -1.42 10.29
C VAL A 189 -9.11 -0.68 10.07
N THR A 190 -8.02 -1.34 10.45
CA THR A 190 -6.66 -0.78 10.43
C THR A 190 -5.82 -1.39 9.31
N THR A 191 -5.15 -0.54 8.56
CA THR A 191 -4.08 -0.90 7.63
C THR A 191 -2.75 -0.32 8.09
N LYS A 192 -1.63 -0.79 7.51
CA LYS A 192 -0.29 -0.28 7.76
C LYS A 192 0.23 0.46 6.54
N ALA A 193 0.97 1.54 6.76
CA ALA A 193 1.89 2.09 5.78
C ALA A 193 3.31 1.73 6.20
N ASN A 194 4.01 0.97 5.36
CA ASN A 194 5.37 0.49 5.64
C ASN A 194 6.43 1.41 5.01
N THR A 195 6.09 2.09 3.91
CA THR A 195 6.90 3.16 3.32
C THR A 195 6.26 4.48 3.68
N VAL A 196 6.93 5.30 4.50
CA VAL A 196 6.37 6.53 5.05
C VAL A 196 7.26 7.72 4.74
N ASN A 197 6.73 8.94 4.88
CA ASN A 197 7.47 10.19 4.73
C ASN A 197 8.08 10.43 3.35
N ILE A 198 7.46 9.93 2.27
CA ILE A 198 7.81 10.38 0.92
C ILE A 198 7.30 11.82 0.77
N ARG A 199 8.21 12.77 0.57
CA ARG A 199 7.88 14.20 0.47
C ARG A 199 7.82 14.60 -1.00
N THR A 200 6.71 15.21 -1.39
CA THR A 200 6.55 15.91 -2.67
C THR A 200 6.49 17.42 -2.40
N ASN A 201 6.33 18.23 -3.43
CA ASN A 201 6.25 19.69 -3.29
C ASN A 201 5.05 20.13 -2.43
N ASN A 202 3.92 19.42 -2.55
CA ASN A 202 2.69 19.76 -1.84
C ASN A 202 2.24 18.70 -0.81
N ALA A 203 2.78 17.48 -0.82
CA ALA A 203 2.23 16.40 -0.01
C ALA A 203 3.27 15.56 0.75
N THR A 204 2.78 14.83 1.74
CA THR A 204 3.46 13.65 2.29
C THR A 204 2.72 12.41 1.82
N ILE A 205 3.44 11.43 1.28
CA ILE A 205 2.90 10.17 0.78
C ILE A 205 3.38 9.03 1.67
N ASN A 206 2.43 8.19 2.09
CA ASN A 206 2.65 6.96 2.84
C ASN A 206 2.03 5.82 2.04
N ILE A 207 2.81 4.81 1.66
CA ILE A 207 2.34 3.71 0.82
C ILE A 207 1.80 2.60 1.71
N LEU A 208 0.57 2.17 1.44
CA LEU A 208 -0.11 1.14 2.20
C LEU A 208 0.42 -0.26 1.91
N ASP A 209 0.34 -1.11 2.92
CA ASP A 209 0.63 -2.53 2.82
C ASP A 209 -0.34 -3.19 1.82
N PRO A 210 0.15 -4.02 0.89
CA PRO A 210 -0.68 -4.71 -0.08
C PRO A 210 -1.73 -5.70 0.49
N ILE A 211 -1.66 -6.03 1.78
CA ILE A 211 -2.61 -6.93 2.46
C ILE A 211 -3.97 -6.26 2.70
N HIS A 212 -4.02 -4.94 2.76
CA HIS A 212 -5.27 -4.18 2.97
C HIS A 212 -6.22 -4.30 1.76
N ASN A 213 -7.53 -4.36 2.01
CA ASN A 213 -8.52 -4.23 0.94
C ASN A 213 -8.93 -2.77 0.78
N PHE A 214 -8.89 -2.26 -0.44
CA PHE A 214 -9.41 -0.92 -0.70
C PHE A 214 -10.85 -0.80 -0.21
N GLY A 215 -11.10 0.19 0.64
CA GLY A 215 -12.42 0.57 1.15
C GLY A 215 -12.64 0.22 2.62
N PHE A 216 -11.62 -0.26 3.34
CA PHE A 216 -11.72 -0.57 4.78
C PHE A 216 -12.90 -1.49 5.09
N ASP A 217 -12.98 -2.62 4.36
CA ASP A 217 -14.07 -3.61 4.42
C ASP A 217 -15.48 -3.11 4.03
N GLU A 218 -15.62 -1.85 3.60
CA GLU A 218 -16.90 -1.33 3.12
C GLU A 218 -17.13 -1.57 1.63
N PHE A 219 -16.09 -1.88 0.85
CA PHE A 219 -16.16 -1.90 -0.61
C PHE A 219 -17.28 -2.77 -1.14
N THR A 220 -17.33 -4.03 -0.69
CA THR A 220 -18.39 -4.95 -1.11
C THR A 220 -19.75 -4.52 -0.60
N ARG A 221 -19.86 -4.16 0.69
CA ARG A 221 -21.12 -3.72 1.29
C ARG A 221 -21.72 -2.53 0.54
N ARG A 222 -20.90 -1.52 0.23
CA ARG A 222 -21.32 -0.29 -0.45
C ARG A 222 -21.74 -0.53 -1.89
N LEU A 223 -21.02 -1.40 -2.61
CA LEU A 223 -21.28 -1.66 -4.03
C LEU A 223 -22.29 -2.79 -4.29
N VAL A 224 -22.73 -3.52 -3.27
CA VAL A 224 -23.83 -4.48 -3.37
C VAL A 224 -25.16 -3.88 -2.91
N LEU A 225 -25.18 -3.11 -1.81
CA LEU A 225 -26.42 -2.65 -1.20
C LEU A 225 -26.97 -1.34 -1.79
N ASN A 226 -26.14 -0.56 -2.48
CA ASN A 226 -26.50 0.77 -2.99
C ASN A 226 -26.43 0.85 -4.53
N GLU A 227 -26.66 -0.27 -5.21
CA GLU A 227 -27.04 -0.23 -6.62
C GLU A 227 -28.49 0.28 -6.65
N GLU A 228 -28.68 1.56 -6.96
CA GLU A 228 -30.00 2.14 -7.16
C GLU A 228 -30.79 1.26 -8.15
N LYS A 229 -31.99 0.84 -7.73
CA LYS A 229 -33.03 0.36 -8.63
C LYS A 229 -33.61 1.54 -9.39
#